data_AF-A0A9D4UFL2-F1
#
_entry.id   AF-A0A9D4UFL2-F1
#
_cell.length_a   1.000
_cell.length_b   1.000
_cell.length_c   1.000
_cell.angle_alpha   90.00
_cell.angle_beta   90.00
_cell.angle_gamma   90.00
#
_symmetry.space_group_name_H-M   'P 1'
#
loop_
_entity.id
_entity.type
_entity.pdbx_description
1 polymer ?
#
loop_
_entity_poly.entity_id
_entity_poly.type
_entity_poly.pdbx_seq_one_letter_code
_entity_poly.pdbx_strand_id
1 'polypeptide(L)'
;MCRHTRLVLNCVGLFCLYELPVVATCIEAGIDYLDIRGEPKFMERMELLYHQAASDGGSLIVSACGYDSIPAEFGLLHHLKQWVAPCLPTSVDCFLQITSSTKGVDNLGTWEFVVLSVSNASDLREMRAKTKNSMARVHVPSALAKKPSLLYWNKHVSLWALYLPSADSAAMVRRTM
;
A
#
# COMPACT_ATOMS: atom_id res chain seq x y z
N MET A 1 -4.26 11.09 -24.55
CA MET A 1 -3.16 10.69 -23.66
C MET A 1 -3.12 9.18 -23.51
N CYS A 2 -4.02 8.55 -22.75
CA CYS A 2 -3.97 7.11 -22.44
C CYS A 2 -3.85 6.19 -23.68
N ARG A 3 -4.64 6.44 -24.73
CA ARG A 3 -4.60 5.64 -25.98
C ARG A 3 -3.27 5.69 -26.76
N HIS A 4 -2.36 6.59 -26.41
CA HIS A 4 -1.06 6.75 -27.08
C HIS A 4 0.11 6.35 -26.16
N THR A 5 -0.18 5.75 -25.02
CA THR A 5 0.79 5.35 -24.00
C THR A 5 0.50 3.92 -23.57
N ARG A 6 1.53 3.22 -23.08
CA ARG A 6 1.37 1.86 -22.54
C ARG A 6 1.19 1.84 -21.02
N LEU A 7 1.73 2.86 -20.36
CA LEU A 7 1.78 2.99 -18.90
C LEU A 7 1.62 4.46 -18.52
N VAL A 8 0.81 4.73 -17.50
CA VAL A 8 0.73 6.02 -16.83
C VAL A 8 1.44 5.92 -15.48
N LEU A 9 2.47 6.74 -15.30
CA LEU A 9 3.20 6.89 -14.03
C LEU A 9 2.73 8.15 -13.34
N ASN A 10 2.04 8.01 -12.21
CA ASN A 10 1.54 9.13 -11.44
C ASN A 10 2.41 9.40 -10.20
N CYS A 11 3.15 10.50 -10.26
CA CYS A 11 4.08 10.90 -9.20
C CYS A 11 3.61 12.15 -8.43
N VAL A 12 2.39 12.65 -8.67
CA VAL A 12 1.95 13.96 -8.16
C VAL A 12 0.60 13.87 -7.43
N GLY A 13 0.57 14.31 -6.16
CA GLY A 13 -0.67 14.46 -5.37
C GLY A 13 -1.32 15.84 -5.44
N LEU A 14 -2.55 16.08 -4.92
CA LEU A 14 -3.44 15.28 -4.05
C LEU A 14 -4.35 14.31 -4.79
N PHE A 15 -4.19 13.03 -4.50
CA PHE A 15 -4.79 12.07 -5.39
C PHE A 15 -6.18 11.56 -4.97
N CYS A 16 -6.59 11.76 -3.71
CA CYS A 16 -7.97 11.50 -3.25
C CYS A 16 -9.04 12.30 -4.03
N LEU A 17 -8.63 13.43 -4.60
CA LEU A 17 -9.51 14.37 -5.28
C LEU A 17 -9.60 14.09 -6.78
N TYR A 18 -8.52 13.65 -7.42
CA TYR A 18 -8.38 13.70 -8.88
C TYR A 18 -8.00 12.37 -9.54
N GLU A 19 -7.61 11.33 -8.81
CA GLU A 19 -7.10 10.11 -9.45
C GLU A 19 -8.16 9.15 -9.98
N LEU A 20 -9.36 9.16 -9.40
CA LEU A 20 -10.43 8.23 -9.80
C LEU A 20 -10.71 8.26 -11.31
N PRO A 21 -10.88 9.44 -11.95
CA PRO A 21 -11.02 9.53 -13.40
C PRO A 21 -9.77 9.05 -14.17
N VAL A 22 -8.57 9.26 -13.63
CA VAL A 22 -7.32 8.85 -14.28
C VAL A 22 -7.23 7.32 -14.32
N VAL A 23 -7.48 6.65 -13.19
CA VAL A 23 -7.49 5.18 -13.13
C VAL A 23 -8.60 4.61 -14.01
N ALA A 24 -9.81 5.17 -13.95
CA ALA A 24 -10.93 4.74 -14.79
C ALA A 24 -10.60 4.82 -16.29
N THR A 25 -10.03 5.93 -16.74
CA THR A 25 -9.64 6.11 -18.15
C THR A 25 -8.48 5.22 -18.56
N CYS A 26 -7.59 4.85 -17.63
CA CYS A 26 -6.54 3.86 -17.89
C CYS A 26 -7.15 2.47 -18.14
N ILE A 27 -8.08 2.06 -17.29
CA ILE A 27 -8.78 0.77 -17.41
C ILE A 27 -9.61 0.70 -18.69
N GLU A 28 -10.39 1.74 -18.99
CA GLU A 28 -11.18 1.82 -20.23
C GLU A 28 -10.31 1.75 -21.49
N ALA A 29 -9.08 2.25 -21.42
CA ALA A 29 -8.12 2.19 -22.51
C ALA A 29 -7.28 0.89 -22.53
N GLY A 30 -7.41 0.03 -21.51
CA GLY A 30 -6.61 -1.19 -21.37
C GLY A 30 -5.12 -0.90 -21.16
N ILE A 31 -4.78 0.17 -20.43
CA ILE A 31 -3.39 0.55 -20.18
C ILE A 31 -3.04 0.43 -18.70
N ASP A 32 -1.75 0.21 -18.44
CA ASP A 32 -1.24 0.05 -17.08
C ASP A 32 -1.16 1.40 -16.36
N TYR A 33 -1.34 1.35 -15.04
CA TYR A 33 -1.30 2.50 -14.15
C TYR A 33 -0.40 2.20 -12.95
N LEU A 34 0.50 3.12 -12.62
CA LEU A 34 1.36 3.00 -11.45
C LEU A 34 1.51 4.34 -10.73
N ASP A 35 1.40 4.31 -9.40
CA ASP A 35 1.55 5.49 -8.55
C ASP A 35 2.51 5.26 -7.37
N ILE A 36 2.98 6.36 -6.77
CA ILE A 36 3.83 6.33 -5.57
C ILE A 36 3.02 6.51 -4.26
N ARG A 37 1.70 6.26 -4.31
CA ARG A 37 0.76 6.69 -3.27
C ARG A 37 0.56 5.68 -2.16
N GLY A 38 0.71 6.15 -0.93
CA GLY A 38 0.51 5.32 0.26
C GLY A 38 -0.85 5.43 0.94
N GLU A 39 -1.92 5.95 0.30
CA GLU A 39 -3.19 6.23 0.99
C GLU A 39 -4.10 5.00 1.02
N PRO A 40 -4.37 4.38 2.19
CA PRO A 40 -5.10 3.11 2.22
C PRO A 40 -6.54 3.20 1.72
N LYS A 41 -7.23 4.32 2.00
CA LYS A 41 -8.61 4.55 1.53
C LYS A 41 -8.70 4.59 0.01
N PHE A 42 -7.70 5.16 -0.66
CA PHE A 42 -7.69 5.21 -2.12
C PHE A 42 -7.46 3.81 -2.69
N MET A 43 -6.42 3.11 -2.23
CA MET A 43 -6.09 1.77 -2.73
C MET A 43 -7.23 0.77 -2.54
N GLU A 44 -7.82 0.70 -1.35
CA GLU A 44 -8.95 -0.20 -1.09
C GLU A 44 -10.18 0.19 -1.91
N ARG A 45 -10.43 1.49 -2.11
CA ARG A 45 -11.50 1.96 -2.98
C ARG A 45 -11.25 1.56 -4.44
N MET A 46 -10.00 1.62 -4.93
CA MET A 46 -9.66 1.20 -6.28
C MET A 46 -9.89 -0.29 -6.46
N GLU A 47 -9.42 -1.12 -5.52
CA GLU A 47 -9.67 -2.55 -5.54
C GLU A 47 -11.18 -2.84 -5.60
N LEU A 48 -11.99 -2.15 -4.78
CA LEU A 48 -13.42 -2.39 -4.76
C LEU A 48 -14.17 -1.98 -6.03
N LEU A 49 -13.79 -0.86 -6.64
CA LEU A 49 -14.49 -0.33 -7.79
C LEU A 49 -14.01 -0.94 -9.10
N TYR A 50 -12.73 -1.24 -9.20
CA TYR A 50 -12.07 -1.46 -10.48
C TYR A 50 -11.37 -2.81 -10.62
N HIS A 51 -11.27 -3.64 -9.58
CA HIS A 51 -10.58 -4.92 -9.68
C HIS A 51 -11.07 -5.79 -10.85
N GLN A 52 -12.39 -5.99 -10.96
CA GLN A 52 -12.96 -6.81 -12.03
C GLN A 52 -12.76 -6.16 -13.40
N ALA A 53 -13.03 -4.86 -13.53
CA ALA A 53 -12.87 -4.14 -14.79
C ALA A 53 -11.41 -4.11 -15.27
N ALA A 54 -10.46 -3.95 -14.36
CA ALA A 54 -9.04 -3.97 -14.67
C ALA A 54 -8.58 -5.37 -15.11
N SER A 55 -9.07 -6.43 -14.43
CA SER A 55 -8.81 -7.82 -14.80
C SER A 55 -9.38 -8.16 -16.19
N ASP A 56 -10.63 -7.79 -16.46
CA ASP A 56 -11.29 -8.07 -17.73
C ASP A 56 -10.70 -7.23 -18.88
N GLY A 57 -10.29 -5.99 -18.57
CA GLY A 57 -9.65 -5.06 -19.51
C GLY A 57 -8.16 -5.33 -19.76
N GLY A 58 -7.54 -6.26 -19.03
CA GLY A 58 -6.13 -6.59 -19.17
C GLY A 58 -5.17 -5.46 -18.74
N SER A 59 -5.62 -4.58 -17.84
CA SER A 59 -4.84 -3.44 -17.32
C SER A 59 -4.34 -3.73 -15.91
N LEU A 60 -3.07 -3.43 -15.63
CA LEU A 60 -2.50 -3.55 -14.29
C LEU A 60 -2.55 -2.20 -13.56
N ILE A 61 -3.15 -2.18 -12.37
CA ILE A 61 -3.20 -1.01 -11.50
C ILE A 61 -2.36 -1.29 -10.25
N VAL A 62 -1.24 -0.57 -10.09
CA VAL A 62 -0.31 -0.74 -8.97
C VAL A 62 -0.18 0.56 -8.19
N SER A 63 -0.51 0.50 -6.91
CA SER A 63 -0.33 1.64 -6.00
C SER A 63 0.81 1.41 -5.01
N ALA A 64 1.22 2.46 -4.32
CA ALA A 64 2.27 2.44 -3.29
C ALA A 64 3.66 2.03 -3.81
N CYS A 65 4.02 2.43 -5.04
CA CYS A 65 5.38 2.24 -5.58
C CYS A 65 6.37 3.31 -5.10
N GLY A 66 6.26 3.70 -3.83
CA GLY A 66 7.07 4.74 -3.21
C GLY A 66 8.24 4.18 -2.40
N TYR A 67 9.04 5.10 -1.86
CA TYR A 67 10.17 4.78 -0.99
C TYR A 67 9.76 4.02 0.28
N ASP A 68 8.55 4.25 0.81
CA ASP A 68 8.10 3.61 2.05
C ASP A 68 7.79 2.11 1.87
N SER A 69 7.47 1.68 0.63
CA SER A 69 7.01 0.32 0.33
C SER A 69 8.05 -0.52 -0.42
N ILE A 70 8.73 0.06 -1.41
CA ILE A 70 9.65 -0.66 -2.31
C ILE A 70 10.77 -1.40 -1.55
N PRO A 71 11.52 -0.77 -0.61
CA PRO A 71 12.60 -1.45 0.10
C PRO A 71 12.10 -2.67 0.90
N ALA A 72 10.94 -2.54 1.54
CA ALA A 72 10.32 -3.62 2.29
C ALA A 72 9.90 -4.77 1.36
N GLU A 73 9.29 -4.46 0.22
CA GLU A 73 8.90 -5.47 -0.77
C GLU A 73 10.09 -6.22 -1.38
N PHE A 74 11.15 -5.51 -1.77
CA PHE A 74 12.37 -6.16 -2.29
C PHE A 74 13.05 -7.03 -1.22
N GLY A 75 13.11 -6.54 0.02
CA GLY A 75 13.61 -7.32 1.15
C GLY A 75 12.81 -8.61 1.33
N LEU A 76 11.49 -8.53 1.33
CA LEU A 76 10.60 -9.68 1.42
C LEU A 76 10.80 -10.64 0.24
N LEU A 77 10.82 -10.14 -1.00
CA LEU A 77 11.04 -10.96 -2.20
C LEU A 77 12.38 -11.69 -2.19
N HIS A 78 13.44 -11.04 -1.70
CA HIS A 78 14.75 -11.67 -1.57
C HIS A 78 14.71 -12.85 -0.57
N HIS A 79 14.14 -12.64 0.61
CA HIS A 79 14.09 -13.66 1.66
C HIS A 79 13.11 -14.79 1.33
N LEU A 80 12.00 -14.52 0.65
CA LEU A 80 11.06 -15.55 0.21
C LEU A 80 11.69 -16.59 -0.73
N LYS A 81 12.71 -16.21 -1.52
CA LYS A 81 13.48 -17.17 -2.35
C LYS A 81 14.38 -18.09 -1.52
N GLN A 82 14.74 -17.67 -0.31
CA GLN A 82 15.63 -18.42 0.59
C GLN A 82 14.83 -19.32 1.56
N TRP A 83 13.60 -18.93 1.89
CA TRP A 83 12.71 -19.73 2.74
C TRP A 83 12.01 -20.82 1.94
N VAL A 84 12.49 -22.06 2.10
CA VAL A 84 11.87 -23.26 1.52
C VAL A 84 11.04 -23.97 2.59
N ALA A 85 9.97 -24.65 2.19
CA ALA A 85 9.12 -25.44 3.09
C ALA A 85 9.96 -26.39 3.98
N PRO A 86 9.60 -26.56 5.28
CA PRO A 86 8.36 -26.11 5.93
C PRO A 86 8.42 -24.69 6.53
N CYS A 87 9.52 -23.95 6.34
CA CYS A 87 9.85 -22.73 7.09
C CYS A 87 9.29 -21.44 6.46
N LEU A 88 7.98 -21.40 6.14
CA LEU A 88 7.37 -20.21 5.57
C LEU A 88 7.04 -19.17 6.67
N PRO A 89 7.48 -17.91 6.54
CA PRO A 89 7.15 -16.87 7.50
C PRO A 89 5.64 -16.58 7.49
N THR A 90 5.07 -16.34 8.67
CA THR A 90 3.68 -15.86 8.79
C THR A 90 3.60 -14.34 8.85
N SER A 91 4.62 -13.69 9.40
CA SER A 91 4.69 -12.24 9.58
C SER A 91 6.13 -11.76 9.40
N VAL A 92 6.28 -10.58 8.82
CA VAL A 92 7.57 -9.90 8.66
C VAL A 92 7.41 -8.48 9.18
N ASP A 93 8.27 -8.08 10.10
CA ASP A 93 8.36 -6.71 10.57
C ASP A 93 9.49 -5.99 9.83
N CYS A 94 9.16 -4.89 9.15
CA CYS A 94 10.14 -4.04 8.48
C CYS A 94 10.32 -2.75 9.29
N PHE A 95 11.56 -2.39 9.57
CA PHE A 95 11.92 -1.18 10.30
C PHE A 95 12.67 -0.22 9.37
N LEU A 96 12.24 1.03 9.36
CA LEU A 96 12.90 2.11 8.63
C LEU A 96 13.48 3.10 9.63
N GLN A 97 14.78 3.35 9.55
CA GLN A 97 15.44 4.42 10.28
C GLN A 97 15.77 5.55 9.31
N ILE A 98 15.17 6.71 9.53
CA ILE A 98 15.42 7.91 8.74
C ILE A 98 16.40 8.78 9.52
N THR A 99 17.58 9.02 8.93
CA THR A 99 18.60 9.93 9.47
C THR A 99 18.84 11.05 8.48
N SER A 100 18.86 12.29 8.94
CA SER A 100 19.21 13.45 8.12
C SER A 100 20.31 14.27 8.77
N SER A 101 21.28 14.72 7.97
CA SER A 101 22.31 15.67 8.39
C SER A 101 21.80 17.12 8.39
N THR A 102 20.70 17.39 7.68
CA THR A 102 20.01 18.68 7.61
C THR A 102 18.68 18.62 8.37
N LYS A 103 18.30 19.71 9.05
CA LYS A 103 17.01 19.78 9.77
C LYS A 103 15.86 19.83 8.77
N GLY A 104 15.01 18.80 8.76
CA GLY A 104 13.75 18.73 8.03
C GLY A 104 13.92 18.33 6.56
N VAL A 105 13.59 17.08 6.24
CA VAL A 105 13.49 16.58 4.85
C VAL A 105 12.04 16.17 4.58
N ASP A 106 11.10 16.98 5.03
CA ASP A 106 9.70 16.78 4.71
C ASP A 106 9.29 17.81 3.66
N ASN A 107 8.78 17.31 2.53
CA ASN A 107 8.16 18.17 1.52
C ASN A 107 6.68 18.41 1.87
N LEU A 108 6.09 19.46 1.30
CA LEU A 108 4.69 19.80 1.54
C LEU A 108 3.74 18.64 1.21
N GLY A 109 4.04 17.88 0.15
CA GLY A 109 3.24 16.74 -0.28
C GLY A 109 3.18 15.61 0.76
N THR A 110 4.28 15.34 1.48
CA THR A 110 4.32 14.38 2.59
C THR A 110 3.43 14.84 3.73
N TRP A 111 3.48 16.13 4.10
CA TRP A 111 2.62 16.68 5.15
C TRP A 111 1.14 16.63 4.78
N GLU A 112 0.78 17.04 3.57
CA GLU A 112 -0.60 16.99 3.07
C GLU A 112 -1.12 15.55 3.06
N PHE A 113 -0.30 14.60 2.60
CA PHE A 113 -0.61 13.18 2.64
C PHE A 113 -0.89 12.67 4.06
N VAL A 114 -0.06 13.03 5.04
CA VAL A 114 -0.26 12.61 6.44
C VAL A 114 -1.58 13.18 6.97
N VAL A 115 -1.85 14.47 6.74
CA VAL A 115 -3.09 15.13 7.17
C VAL A 115 -4.31 14.43 6.57
N LEU A 116 -4.30 14.15 5.26
CA LEU A 116 -5.40 13.49 4.56
C LEU A 116 -5.59 12.05 5.00
N SER A 117 -4.51 11.33 5.27
CA SER A 117 -4.56 9.95 5.74
C SER A 117 -5.22 9.87 7.12
N VAL A 118 -4.88 10.81 8.01
CA VAL A 118 -5.49 10.92 9.34
C VAL A 118 -6.94 11.36 9.25
N SER A 119 -7.25 12.38 8.43
CA SER A 119 -8.62 12.91 8.30
C SER A 119 -9.60 11.87 7.71
N ASN A 120 -9.12 11.01 6.82
CA ASN A 120 -9.92 9.97 6.18
C ASN A 120 -10.00 8.64 6.97
N ALA A 121 -9.39 8.56 8.15
CA ALA A 121 -9.29 7.31 8.89
C ALA A 121 -10.65 6.74 9.34
N SER A 122 -11.63 7.59 9.66
CA SER A 122 -13.00 7.18 10.00
C SER A 122 -13.70 6.52 8.80
N ASP A 123 -13.60 7.16 7.64
CA ASP A 123 -14.24 6.72 6.42
C ASP A 123 -13.65 5.40 5.93
N LEU A 124 -12.33 5.24 6.08
CA LEU A 124 -11.64 3.98 5.81
C LEU A 124 -12.19 2.85 6.70
N ARG A 125 -12.40 3.11 8.00
CA ARG A 125 -12.98 2.12 8.92
C ARG A 125 -14.40 1.75 8.52
N GLU A 126 -15.21 2.73 8.13
CA GLU A 126 -16.59 2.49 7.67
C GLU A 126 -16.61 1.68 6.36
N MET A 127 -15.75 2.04 5.41
CA MET A 127 -15.60 1.32 4.14
C MET A 127 -15.21 -0.15 4.38
N ARG A 128 -14.20 -0.40 5.22
CA ARG A 128 -13.78 -1.76 5.61
C ARG A 128 -14.89 -2.54 6.29
N ALA A 129 -15.70 -1.88 7.14
CA ALA A 129 -16.83 -2.53 7.80
C ALA A 129 -17.89 -2.99 6.78
N LYS A 130 -18.22 -2.15 5.79
CA LYS A 130 -19.17 -2.48 4.70
C LYS A 130 -18.64 -3.56 3.76
N THR A 131 -17.32 -3.57 3.56
CA THR A 131 -16.61 -4.42 2.59
C THR A 131 -16.16 -5.76 3.16
N LYS A 132 -16.28 -5.97 4.48
CA LYS A 132 -15.75 -7.13 5.21
C LYS A 132 -16.16 -8.49 4.63
N ASN A 133 -17.28 -8.56 3.91
CA ASN A 133 -17.82 -9.78 3.32
C ASN A 133 -17.51 -9.97 1.82
N SER A 134 -17.10 -8.92 1.09
CA SER A 134 -16.78 -9.04 -0.36
C SER A 134 -15.32 -9.44 -0.61
N MET A 135 -14.46 -9.35 0.41
CA MET A 135 -13.04 -9.66 0.30
C MET A 135 -12.75 -11.14 0.58
N ALA A 136 -12.14 -11.83 -0.39
CA ALA A 136 -11.57 -13.16 -0.24
C ALA A 136 -10.57 -13.24 0.94
N ARG A 137 -10.86 -14.05 1.96
CA ARG A 137 -9.91 -14.22 3.07
C ARG A 137 -8.76 -15.11 2.63
N VAL A 138 -7.53 -14.63 2.81
CA VAL A 138 -6.35 -15.50 2.72
C VAL A 138 -6.35 -16.41 3.93
N HIS A 139 -6.31 -17.72 3.69
CA HIS A 139 -6.16 -18.70 4.76
C HIS A 139 -4.70 -18.68 5.25
N VAL A 140 -4.52 -18.28 6.50
CA VAL A 140 -3.21 -18.30 7.16
C VAL A 140 -3.18 -19.50 8.11
N PRO A 141 -2.21 -20.43 7.99
CA PRO A 141 -2.17 -21.66 8.80
C PRO A 141 -2.01 -21.42 10.30
N SER A 142 -1.47 -20.27 10.68
CA SER A 142 -1.10 -19.90 12.05
C SER A 142 -1.77 -18.60 12.49
N ALA A 143 -1.76 -18.34 13.80
CA ALA A 143 -2.31 -17.10 14.36
C ALA A 143 -1.57 -15.87 13.79
N LEU A 144 -2.34 -14.87 13.38
CA LEU A 144 -1.79 -13.59 12.93
C LEU A 144 -1.00 -12.91 14.06
N ALA A 145 0.13 -12.30 13.70
CA ALA A 145 0.90 -11.48 14.63
C ALA A 145 0.03 -10.35 15.20
N LYS A 146 0.14 -10.10 16.49
CA LYS A 146 -0.57 -8.99 17.15
C LYS A 146 0.05 -7.68 16.69
N LYS A 147 -0.79 -6.73 16.26
CA LYS A 147 -0.32 -5.38 15.94
C LYS A 147 0.21 -4.70 17.21
N PRO A 148 1.40 -4.09 17.18
CA PRO A 148 1.96 -3.38 18.34
C PRO A 148 1.18 -2.09 18.62
N SER A 149 1.45 -1.48 19.78
CA SER A 149 1.00 -0.11 20.07
C SER A 149 1.69 0.90 19.13
N LEU A 150 1.09 2.08 18.97
CA LEU A 150 1.62 3.16 18.13
C LEU A 150 3.11 3.44 18.42
N LEU A 151 3.49 3.51 19.68
CA LEU A 151 4.88 3.60 20.12
C LEU A 151 5.18 2.40 21.02
N TYR A 152 6.29 1.71 20.76
CA TYR A 152 6.70 0.56 21.55
C TYR A 152 8.22 0.38 21.54
N TRP A 153 8.75 -0.21 22.62
CA TRP A 153 10.15 -0.62 22.67
C TRP A 153 10.32 -1.96 21.95
N ASN A 154 11.14 -2.01 20.91
CA ASN A 154 11.45 -3.24 20.21
C ASN A 154 12.75 -3.85 20.73
N LYS A 155 12.65 -5.05 21.31
CA LYS A 155 13.79 -5.76 21.91
C LYS A 155 14.80 -6.29 20.88
N HIS A 156 14.37 -6.58 19.65
CA HIS A 156 15.23 -7.15 18.61
C HIS A 156 16.18 -6.10 18.02
N VAL A 157 15.69 -4.88 17.80
CA VAL A 157 16.51 -3.76 17.32
C VAL A 157 17.05 -2.87 18.44
N SER A 158 16.63 -3.11 19.69
CA SER A 158 17.01 -2.29 20.87
C SER A 158 16.76 -0.80 20.68
N LEU A 159 15.61 -0.46 20.08
CA LEU A 159 15.18 0.90 19.77
C LEU A 159 13.68 1.08 20.04
N TRP A 160 13.28 2.33 20.28
CA TRP A 160 11.88 2.71 20.23
C TRP A 160 11.40 2.73 18.78
N ALA A 161 10.32 2.01 18.51
CA ALA A 161 9.70 1.92 17.20
C ALA A 161 8.34 2.63 17.22
N LEU A 162 8.11 3.45 16.19
CA LEU A 162 6.81 4.04 15.89
C LEU A 162 6.11 3.19 14.82
N TYR A 163 5.00 2.55 15.18
CA TYR A 163 4.15 1.83 14.24
C TYR A 163 3.26 2.82 13.49
N LEU A 164 3.69 3.23 12.30
CA LEU A 164 2.84 4.00 11.40
C LEU A 164 1.88 3.05 10.67
N PRO A 165 0.57 3.36 10.62
CA PRO A 165 -0.36 2.63 9.76
C PRO A 165 -0.03 2.95 8.29
N SER A 166 0.91 2.21 7.71
CA SER A 166 1.31 2.35 6.31
C SER A 166 0.31 1.68 5.36
N ALA A 167 0.36 2.08 4.09
CA ALA A 167 -0.26 1.39 2.96
C ALA A 167 -0.05 -0.13 3.04
N ASP A 168 1.18 -0.58 3.25
CA ASP A 168 1.55 -2.01 3.21
C ASP A 168 0.96 -2.80 4.39
N SER A 169 0.72 -2.13 5.52
CA SER A 169 0.10 -2.74 6.70
C SER A 169 -1.43 -2.86 6.62
N ALA A 170 -2.01 -2.19 5.63
CA ALA A 170 -3.42 -1.89 5.49
C ALA A 170 -4.02 -2.54 4.23
N ALA A 171 -3.34 -2.39 3.09
CA ALA A 171 -3.58 -3.13 1.88
C ALA A 171 -2.82 -4.45 2.00
N MET A 172 -3.53 -5.54 2.28
CA MET A 172 -3.02 -6.85 1.88
C MET A 172 -2.76 -6.75 0.38
N VAL A 173 -1.49 -6.80 -0.03
CA VAL A 173 -1.11 -6.89 -1.44
C VAL A 173 -1.64 -8.23 -1.96
N ARG A 174 -2.90 -8.24 -2.41
CA ARG A 174 -3.40 -9.33 -3.24
C ARG A 174 -2.70 -9.16 -4.58
N ARG A 175 -1.61 -9.89 -4.75
CA ARG A 175 -1.05 -10.14 -6.07
C ARG A 175 -2.03 -11.05 -6.80
N THR A 176 -2.95 -10.47 -7.57
CA THR A 176 -3.59 -11.22 -8.64
C THR A 176 -2.53 -11.51 -9.68
N MET A 177 -2.17 -12.80 -9.80
CA MET A 177 -1.41 -13.32 -10.93
C MET A 177 -2.38 -13.77 -12.02
#